data_AF-A0A813VPF6-F1
#
_entry.id   AF-A0A813VPF6-F1
#
_cell.length_a   1.000
_cell.length_b   1.000
_cell.length_c   1.000
_cell.angle_alpha   90.00
_cell.angle_beta   90.00
_cell.angle_gamma   90.00
#
_symmetry.space_group_name_H-M   'P 1'
#
loop_
_entity.id
_entity.type
_entity.pdbx_description
1 polymer ?
#
loop_
_entity_poly.entity_id
_entity_poly.type
_entity_poly.pdbx_seq_one_letter_code
_entity_poly.pdbx_strand_id
1 'polypeptide(L)'
;MDCAGLQALGSDSESLESDISLQDIEQGSNNELASKLAEKKDLESKENYLSNRKKEAENLYETYKNGLKYLANKEYLSAKDLFEQILKSPLIVEKSLECDEIEKDLTKLKYILFKNLSLIQSKYLENYKSALEFLIQAAKIDGTDLNLWYEIGCISLKIGKLIISKLAFEECLDLNQEHWPSLDNLIILLFAVGNYSECLKNIFVALKMDKYYLNGLICLKKIQLSNFSLFTNEIDNFIQTEYKECALEVDDILDQADEENYDELINRISFIKNLHHENVKIIKETQKIDDELVVSIKANMNR
;
A
#
# COMPACT_ATOMS: atom_id res chain seq x y z
N MET A 1 -15.15 -2.73 17.61
CA MET A 1 -14.42 -3.90 17.10
C MET A 1 -13.66 -3.41 15.87
N ASP A 2 -12.34 -3.38 15.78
CA ASP A 2 -11.27 -3.88 16.64
C ASP A 2 -10.02 -3.03 16.42
N CYS A 3 -9.13 -3.00 17.40
CA CYS A 3 -7.78 -2.40 17.33
C CYS A 3 -6.83 -3.19 16.41
N ALA A 4 -7.31 -3.75 15.30
CA ALA A 4 -6.59 -4.72 14.46
C ALA A 4 -5.51 -4.12 13.54
N GLY A 5 -5.20 -2.82 13.64
CA GLY A 5 -4.28 -2.14 12.73
C GLY A 5 -2.84 -1.94 13.21
N LEU A 6 -2.52 -2.28 14.47
CA LEU A 6 -1.20 -1.97 15.04
C LEU A 6 -0.26 -3.17 14.89
N GLN A 7 0.67 -3.08 13.94
CA GLN A 7 1.78 -4.03 13.83
C GLN A 7 2.86 -3.70 14.86
N ALA A 8 3.01 -4.57 15.86
CA ALA A 8 4.17 -4.61 16.74
C ALA A 8 5.12 -5.72 16.26
N LEU A 9 6.38 -5.40 15.99
CA LEU A 9 7.42 -6.40 15.74
C LEU A 9 8.00 -6.87 17.08
N GLY A 10 8.00 -8.20 17.26
CA GLY A 10 8.66 -8.90 18.37
C GLY A 10 10.19 -8.87 18.23
N SER A 11 10.85 -8.87 19.38
CA SER A 11 12.29 -8.81 19.55
C SER A 11 12.86 -10.19 19.82
N ASP A 12 13.74 -10.69 18.95
CA ASP A 12 14.66 -11.79 19.29
C ASP A 12 16.09 -11.36 18.94
N SER A 13 16.90 -11.26 19.98
CA SER A 13 18.33 -11.00 19.93
C SER A 13 19.07 -12.31 20.16
N GLU A 14 19.95 -12.70 19.25
CA GLU A 14 20.99 -13.70 19.54
C GLU A 14 22.38 -13.06 19.36
N SER A 15 23.18 -13.17 20.42
CA SER A 15 24.55 -12.76 20.54
C SER A 15 25.51 -13.81 19.96
N LEU A 16 26.50 -13.38 19.19
CA LEU A 16 27.68 -14.19 18.86
C LEU A 16 28.94 -13.34 19.08
N GLU A 17 29.61 -13.58 20.20
CA GLU A 17 31.02 -13.27 20.40
C GLU A 17 31.86 -14.33 19.67
N SER A 18 32.94 -13.91 19.01
CA SER A 18 34.05 -14.80 18.69
C SER A 18 35.36 -14.05 18.79
N ASP A 19 36.20 -14.53 19.71
CA ASP A 19 37.56 -14.09 20.01
C ASP A 19 38.50 -14.22 18.82
N ILE A 20 39.38 -13.24 18.63
CA ILE A 20 40.61 -13.40 17.82
C ILE A 20 41.82 -13.26 18.75
N SER A 21 42.54 -14.37 18.91
CA SER A 21 43.76 -14.48 19.69
C SER A 21 44.96 -13.81 19.01
N LEU A 22 45.71 -13.01 19.79
CA LEU A 22 46.98 -12.37 19.45
C LEU A 22 48.16 -13.36 19.52
N GLN A 23 48.73 -13.73 18.38
CA GLN A 23 50.08 -14.31 18.17
C GLN A 23 50.20 -14.52 16.65
N ASP A 24 51.12 -13.96 15.87
CA ASP A 24 52.50 -13.51 16.02
C ASP A 24 52.68 -12.28 15.12
N ILE A 25 53.68 -11.39 15.33
CA ILE A 25 54.61 -10.81 14.31
C ILE A 25 55.66 -9.97 15.05
N GLU A 26 56.86 -10.54 15.25
CA GLU A 26 58.10 -9.75 15.37
C GLU A 26 58.76 -9.61 13.98
N GLN A 27 59.31 -8.42 13.73
CA GLN A 27 60.10 -7.98 12.56
C GLN A 27 59.32 -7.57 11.29
N GLY A 28 58.59 -6.45 11.39
CA GLY A 28 58.19 -5.63 10.24
C GLY A 28 58.87 -4.27 10.28
N SER A 29 59.29 -3.73 9.12
CA SER A 29 59.89 -2.39 9.02
C SER A 29 58.98 -1.33 9.69
N ASN A 30 59.54 -0.23 10.20
CA ASN A 30 58.75 0.84 10.87
C ASN A 30 57.51 1.31 10.08
N ASN A 31 57.50 1.17 8.75
CA ASN A 31 56.35 1.47 7.90
C ASN A 31 55.22 0.44 8.00
N GLU A 32 55.54 -0.84 8.20
CA GLU A 32 54.56 -1.93 8.28
C GLU A 32 53.84 -1.95 9.63
N LEU A 33 54.58 -1.62 10.71
CA LEU A 33 54.00 -1.43 12.03
C LEU A 33 53.08 -0.20 12.06
N ALA A 34 53.50 0.89 11.41
CA ALA A 34 52.70 2.11 11.28
C ALA A 34 51.40 1.87 10.47
N SER A 35 51.46 1.07 9.40
CA SER A 35 50.27 0.66 8.63
C SER A 35 49.28 -0.13 9.48
N LYS A 36 49.75 -1.14 10.21
CA LYS A 36 48.90 -1.96 11.09
C LYS A 36 48.28 -1.16 12.23
N LEU A 37 49.01 -0.17 12.76
CA LEU A 37 48.51 0.77 13.77
C LEU A 37 47.45 1.72 13.22
N ALA A 38 47.57 2.15 11.97
CA ALA A 38 46.56 2.96 11.29
C ALA A 38 45.29 2.13 11.02
N GLU A 39 45.44 0.92 10.47
CA GLU A 39 44.33 -0.01 10.22
C GLU A 39 43.56 -0.35 11.51
N LYS A 40 44.27 -0.59 12.62
CA LYS A 40 43.62 -0.85 13.91
C LYS A 40 42.84 0.36 14.43
N LYS A 41 43.37 1.58 14.27
CA LYS A 41 42.65 2.81 14.66
C LYS A 41 41.43 3.06 13.78
N ASP A 42 41.53 2.77 12.49
CA ASP A 42 40.40 2.90 11.56
C ASP A 42 39.30 1.89 11.91
N LEU A 43 39.67 0.64 12.25
CA LEU A 43 38.73 -0.38 12.75
C LEU A 43 38.05 0.05 14.06
N GLU A 44 38.80 0.53 15.04
CA GLU A 44 38.26 1.02 16.31
C GLU A 44 37.35 2.24 16.12
N SER A 45 37.66 3.12 15.17
CA SER A 45 36.80 4.25 14.80
C SER A 45 35.49 3.79 14.16
N LYS A 46 35.54 2.76 13.30
CA LYS A 46 34.37 2.16 12.65
C LYS A 46 33.49 1.41 13.66
N GLU A 47 34.07 0.66 14.58
CA GLU A 47 33.33 -0.02 15.66
C GLU A 47 32.61 0.98 16.58
N ASN A 48 33.29 2.06 16.99
CA ASN A 48 32.68 3.12 17.79
C ASN A 48 31.52 3.81 17.06
N TYR A 49 31.69 4.07 15.77
CA TYR A 49 30.64 4.63 14.92
C TYR A 49 29.40 3.71 14.84
N LEU A 50 29.60 2.42 14.57
CA LEU A 50 28.52 1.42 14.52
C LEU A 50 27.81 1.27 15.88
N SER A 51 28.58 1.25 16.98
CA SER A 51 28.04 1.19 18.35
C SER A 51 27.15 2.39 18.68
N ASN A 52 27.57 3.60 18.29
CA ASN A 52 26.76 4.81 18.48
C ASN A 52 25.49 4.79 17.62
N ARG A 53 25.58 4.40 16.34
CA ARG A 53 24.40 4.25 15.47
C ARG A 53 23.40 3.24 16.03
N LYS A 54 23.87 2.13 16.58
CA LYS A 54 23.01 1.12 17.20
C LYS A 54 22.24 1.70 18.40
N LYS A 55 22.93 2.42 19.29
CA LYS A 55 22.29 3.08 20.44
C LYS A 55 21.27 4.13 20.01
N GLU A 56 21.57 4.93 18.98
CA GLU A 56 20.62 5.90 18.44
C GLU A 56 19.38 5.21 17.83
N ALA A 57 19.57 4.12 17.08
CA ALA A 57 18.47 3.33 16.56
C ALA A 57 17.58 2.77 17.68
N GLU A 58 18.18 2.20 18.73
CA GLU A 58 17.47 1.70 19.92
C GLU A 58 16.64 2.81 20.59
N ASN A 59 17.17 4.03 20.70
CA ASN A 59 16.44 5.18 21.24
C ASN A 59 15.24 5.57 20.36
N LEU A 60 15.35 5.48 19.03
CA LEU A 60 14.23 5.72 18.12
C LEU A 60 13.14 4.66 18.28
N TYR A 61 13.52 3.39 18.48
CA TYR A 61 12.58 2.31 18.77
C TYR A 61 11.86 2.50 20.11
N GLU A 62 12.57 2.94 21.15
CA GLU A 62 11.92 3.24 22.44
C GLU A 62 10.97 4.43 22.32
N THR A 63 11.35 5.46 21.56
CA THR A 63 10.48 6.58 21.23
C THR A 63 9.23 6.08 20.48
N TYR A 64 9.39 5.20 19.49
CA TYR A 64 8.27 4.58 18.78
C TYR A 64 7.32 3.82 19.73
N LYS A 65 7.84 3.02 20.66
CA LYS A 65 7.04 2.33 21.69
C LYS A 65 6.25 3.30 22.56
N ASN A 66 6.81 4.45 22.90
CA ASN A 66 6.06 5.50 23.62
C ASN A 66 4.93 6.08 22.77
N GLY A 67 5.13 6.24 21.46
CA GLY A 67 4.08 6.62 20.51
C GLY A 67 2.93 5.62 20.46
N LEU A 68 3.23 4.31 20.53
CA LEU A 68 2.21 3.27 20.63
C LEU A 68 1.40 3.34 21.92
N LYS A 69 2.01 3.75 23.04
CA LYS A 69 1.27 4.00 24.31
C LYS A 69 0.27 5.14 24.14
N TYR A 70 0.67 6.23 23.48
CA TYR A 70 -0.27 7.31 23.14
C TYR A 70 -1.44 6.82 22.28
N LEU A 71 -1.20 5.96 21.29
CA LEU A 71 -2.28 5.35 20.50
C LEU A 71 -3.23 4.50 21.36
N ALA A 72 -2.70 3.67 22.26
CA ALA A 72 -3.50 2.86 23.18
C ALA A 72 -4.39 3.74 24.08
N ASN A 73 -3.90 4.91 24.47
CA ASN A 73 -4.63 5.91 25.26
C ASN A 73 -5.54 6.81 24.40
N LYS A 74 -5.60 6.60 23.09
CA LYS A 74 -6.35 7.43 22.11
C LYS A 74 -5.84 8.88 22.00
N GLU A 75 -4.60 9.12 22.40
CA GLU A 75 -3.91 10.41 22.32
C GLU A 75 -3.23 10.55 20.94
N TYR A 76 -4.05 10.60 19.88
CA TYR A 76 -3.56 10.46 18.49
C TYR A 76 -2.63 11.58 18.02
N LEU A 77 -2.83 12.81 18.49
CA LEU A 77 -1.96 13.93 18.14
C LEU A 77 -0.56 13.76 18.76
N SER A 78 -0.48 13.35 20.02
CA SER A 78 0.79 13.06 20.69
C SER A 78 1.54 11.91 20.01
N ALA A 79 0.83 10.84 19.63
CA ALA A 79 1.42 9.74 18.86
C ALA A 79 1.96 10.22 17.50
N LYS A 80 1.18 11.03 16.78
CA LYS A 80 1.55 11.59 15.48
C LYS A 80 2.82 12.44 15.60
N ASP A 81 2.85 13.39 16.53
CA ASP A 81 4.00 14.29 16.71
C ASP A 81 5.28 13.51 17.00
N LEU A 82 5.17 12.47 17.83
CA LEU A 82 6.30 11.59 18.17
C LEU A 82 6.79 10.78 16.97
N PHE A 83 5.88 10.23 16.15
CA PHE A 83 6.24 9.50 14.93
C PHE A 83 6.87 10.42 13.88
N GLU A 84 6.34 11.63 13.70
CA GLU A 84 6.94 12.62 12.82
C GLU A 84 8.32 13.09 13.32
N GLN A 85 8.52 13.17 14.63
CA GLN A 85 9.83 13.46 15.22
C GLN A 85 10.85 12.36 14.90
N ILE A 86 10.46 11.10 15.00
CA ILE A 86 11.34 9.96 14.63
C ILE A 86 11.71 10.05 13.14
N LEU A 87 10.74 10.32 12.26
CA LEU A 87 10.99 10.46 10.82
C LEU A 87 11.94 11.61 10.45
N LYS A 88 12.04 12.63 11.31
CA LYS A 88 12.95 13.77 11.14
C LYS A 88 14.35 13.52 11.72
N SER A 89 14.58 12.39 12.39
CA SER A 89 15.89 12.06 12.95
C SER A 89 16.96 11.98 11.84
N PRO A 90 18.16 12.56 12.03
CA PRO A 90 19.24 12.47 11.04
C PRO A 90 19.55 11.02 10.65
N LEU A 91 19.54 10.10 11.62
CA LEU A 91 19.75 8.67 11.38
C LEU A 91 18.71 8.04 10.44
N ILE A 92 17.49 8.60 10.37
CA ILE A 92 16.42 8.14 9.49
C ILE A 92 16.48 8.83 8.12
N VAL A 93 16.85 10.11 8.08
CA VAL A 93 16.88 10.91 6.86
C VAL A 93 18.13 10.63 6.02
N GLU A 94 19.27 10.49 6.67
CA GLU A 94 20.56 10.26 6.02
C GLU A 94 20.68 8.78 5.63
N LYS A 95 20.92 8.54 4.33
CA LYS A 95 21.12 7.18 3.83
C LYS A 95 22.54 6.75 4.17
N SER A 96 22.69 5.65 4.92
CA SER A 96 23.99 5.03 5.12
C SER A 96 24.60 4.61 3.77
N LEU A 97 25.90 4.81 3.61
CA LEU A 97 26.66 4.30 2.46
C LEU A 97 26.80 2.77 2.50
N GLU A 98 26.71 2.18 3.70
CA GLU A 98 26.78 0.73 3.92
C GLU A 98 25.39 0.19 4.27
N CYS A 99 24.91 -0.80 3.51
CA CYS A 99 23.68 -1.52 3.85
C CYS A 99 23.98 -2.54 4.95
N ASP A 100 23.90 -2.07 6.20
CA ASP A 100 24.08 -2.87 7.41
C ASP A 100 22.72 -3.33 7.99
N GLU A 101 22.75 -4.18 9.02
CA GLU A 101 21.54 -4.65 9.71
C GLU A 101 20.75 -3.49 10.32
N ILE A 102 21.45 -2.45 10.78
CA ILE A 102 20.84 -1.23 11.34
C ILE A 102 20.01 -0.53 10.27
N GLU A 103 20.52 -0.35 9.06
CA GLU A 103 19.77 0.27 7.96
C GLU A 103 18.51 -0.53 7.58
N LYS A 104 18.60 -1.87 7.61
CA LYS A 104 17.43 -2.73 7.39
C LYS A 104 16.37 -2.51 8.47
N ASP A 105 16.78 -2.43 9.73
CA ASP A 105 15.86 -2.20 10.84
C ASP A 105 15.29 -0.78 10.83
N LEU A 106 16.07 0.24 10.49
CA LEU A 106 15.58 1.61 10.32
C LEU A 106 14.60 1.70 9.14
N THR A 107 14.83 0.94 8.06
CA THR A 107 13.91 0.86 6.92
C THR A 107 12.57 0.23 7.33
N LYS A 108 12.59 -0.86 8.11
CA LYS A 108 11.35 -1.45 8.70
C LYS A 108 10.65 -0.45 9.62
N LEU A 109 11.40 0.28 10.45
CA LEU A 109 10.81 1.30 11.33
C LEU A 109 10.14 2.42 10.53
N LYS A 110 10.78 2.94 9.46
CA LYS A 110 10.19 3.93 8.55
C LYS A 110 8.88 3.44 7.95
N TYR A 111 8.87 2.20 7.47
CA TYR A 111 7.66 1.56 6.91
C TYR A 111 6.49 1.57 7.90
N ILE A 112 6.74 1.09 9.12
CA ILE A 112 5.70 0.98 10.17
C ILE A 112 5.24 2.38 10.62
N LEU A 113 6.16 3.35 10.74
CA LEU A 113 5.81 4.73 11.06
C LEU A 113 4.87 5.33 10.01
N PHE A 114 5.15 5.14 8.72
CA PHE A 114 4.28 5.61 7.65
C PHE A 114 2.89 4.98 7.69
N LYS A 115 2.78 3.66 7.93
CA LYS A 115 1.47 3.00 8.10
C LYS A 115 0.69 3.56 9.28
N ASN A 116 1.34 3.72 10.43
CA ASN A 116 0.68 4.27 11.62
C ASN A 116 0.29 5.74 11.44
N LEU A 117 1.12 6.56 10.79
CA LEU A 117 0.78 7.95 10.48
C LEU A 117 -0.40 8.02 9.50
N SER A 118 -0.43 7.16 8.47
CA SER A 118 -1.59 7.04 7.58
C SER A 118 -2.87 6.68 8.34
N LEU A 119 -2.79 5.68 9.24
CA LEU A 119 -3.90 5.25 10.07
C LEU A 119 -4.43 6.40 10.93
N ILE A 120 -3.54 7.17 11.57
CA ILE A 120 -3.92 8.33 12.38
C ILE A 120 -4.61 9.39 11.52
N GLN A 121 -3.98 9.75 10.40
CA GLN A 121 -4.49 10.79 9.51
C GLN A 121 -5.85 10.42 8.94
N SER A 122 -6.04 9.16 8.51
CA SER A 122 -7.30 8.70 7.90
C SER A 122 -8.42 8.45 8.91
N LYS A 123 -8.17 7.65 9.96
CA LYS A 123 -9.24 7.18 10.87
C LYS A 123 -9.57 8.15 11.99
N TYR A 124 -8.62 8.98 12.41
CA TYR A 124 -8.80 9.84 13.59
C TYR A 124 -8.81 11.33 13.27
N LEU A 125 -8.14 11.76 12.20
CA LEU A 125 -8.07 13.17 11.80
C LEU A 125 -8.83 13.48 10.50
N GLU A 126 -9.37 12.46 9.81
CA GLU A 126 -10.04 12.56 8.51
C GLU A 126 -9.24 13.31 7.43
N ASN A 127 -7.93 13.37 7.57
CA ASN A 127 -7.00 13.97 6.61
C ASN A 127 -6.51 12.91 5.62
N TYR A 128 -7.41 12.52 4.72
CA TYR A 128 -7.17 11.47 3.72
C TYR A 128 -6.04 11.81 2.73
N LYS A 129 -5.78 13.09 2.45
CA LYS A 129 -4.66 13.50 1.57
C LYS A 129 -3.31 13.16 2.20
N SER A 130 -3.11 13.56 3.46
CA SER A 130 -1.89 13.22 4.19
C SER A 130 -1.76 11.72 4.43
N ALA A 131 -2.88 11.02 4.68
CA ALA A 131 -2.87 9.57 4.80
C ALA A 131 -2.37 8.88 3.52
N LEU A 132 -2.87 9.29 2.35
CA LEU A 132 -2.43 8.78 1.06
C LEU A 132 -0.92 9.03 0.83
N GLU A 133 -0.43 10.23 1.16
CA GLU A 133 1.00 10.54 1.05
C GLU A 133 1.85 9.56 1.87
N PHE A 134 1.47 9.28 3.12
CA PHE A 134 2.18 8.32 3.96
C PHE A 134 2.11 6.90 3.42
N LEU A 135 0.95 6.44 2.94
CA LEU A 135 0.84 5.11 2.32
C LEU A 135 1.74 4.97 1.09
N ILE A 136 1.84 6.00 0.25
CA ILE A 136 2.73 5.99 -0.91
C ILE A 136 4.20 5.93 -0.48
N GLN A 137 4.58 6.61 0.60
CA GLN A 137 5.94 6.49 1.16
C GLN A 137 6.21 5.08 1.72
N ALA A 138 5.22 4.44 2.35
CA ALA A 138 5.32 3.04 2.78
C ALA A 138 5.49 2.10 1.57
N ALA A 139 4.72 2.30 0.49
CA ALA A 139 4.77 1.45 -0.71
C ALA A 139 6.10 1.57 -1.46
N LYS A 140 6.81 2.70 -1.33
CA LYS A 140 8.18 2.87 -1.87
C LYS A 140 9.21 1.99 -1.14
N ILE A 141 8.94 1.65 0.12
CA ILE A 141 9.79 0.79 0.94
C ILE A 141 9.44 -0.68 0.68
N ASP A 142 8.17 -1.04 0.78
CA ASP A 142 7.67 -2.38 0.53
C ASP A 142 6.40 -2.33 -0.32
N GLY A 143 6.55 -2.68 -1.60
CA GLY A 143 5.46 -2.75 -2.57
C GLY A 143 4.70 -4.08 -2.56
N THR A 144 5.06 -5.02 -1.69
CA THR A 144 4.46 -6.37 -1.65
C THR A 144 3.33 -6.51 -0.62
N ASP A 145 3.08 -5.48 0.19
CA ASP A 145 1.98 -5.48 1.16
C ASP A 145 0.64 -5.24 0.45
N LEU A 146 -0.10 -6.33 0.25
CA LEU A 146 -1.43 -6.30 -0.35
C LEU A 146 -2.42 -5.39 0.39
N ASN A 147 -2.37 -5.35 1.73
CA ASN A 147 -3.29 -4.53 2.52
C ASN A 147 -2.98 -3.04 2.33
N LEU A 148 -1.69 -2.71 2.17
CA LEU A 148 -1.26 -1.34 1.89
C LEU A 148 -1.85 -0.81 0.58
N TRP A 149 -1.78 -1.60 -0.50
CA TRP A 149 -2.38 -1.23 -1.77
C TRP A 149 -3.90 -1.12 -1.70
N TYR A 150 -4.56 -2.02 -0.96
CA TYR A 150 -6.01 -1.94 -0.76
C TYR A 150 -6.40 -0.65 -0.01
N GLU A 151 -5.65 -0.26 1.02
CA GLU A 151 -5.84 1.00 1.74
C GLU A 151 -5.59 2.22 0.83
N ILE A 152 -4.55 2.20 -0.01
CA ILE A 152 -4.30 3.24 -1.03
C ILE A 152 -5.53 3.37 -1.94
N GLY A 153 -6.06 2.25 -2.42
CA GLY A 153 -7.24 2.19 -3.29
C GLY A 153 -8.47 2.84 -2.66
N CYS A 154 -8.76 2.47 -1.42
CA CYS A 154 -9.91 2.97 -0.66
C CYS A 154 -9.80 4.45 -0.32
N ILE A 155 -8.66 4.89 0.20
CA ILE A 155 -8.43 6.31 0.54
C ILE A 155 -8.49 7.16 -0.72
N SER A 156 -7.86 6.72 -1.81
CA SER A 156 -7.86 7.43 -3.09
C SER A 156 -9.26 7.59 -3.65
N LEU A 157 -10.10 6.55 -3.57
CA LEU A 157 -11.50 6.62 -3.96
C LEU A 157 -12.26 7.67 -3.14
N LYS A 158 -12.04 7.68 -1.82
CA LYS A 158 -12.70 8.60 -0.89
C LYS A 158 -12.41 10.07 -1.18
N ILE A 159 -11.23 10.39 -1.72
CA ILE A 159 -10.84 11.75 -2.10
C ILE A 159 -10.93 12.04 -3.61
N GLY A 160 -11.58 11.16 -4.39
CA GLY A 160 -11.78 11.38 -5.82
C GLY A 160 -10.55 11.13 -6.71
N LYS A 161 -9.46 10.56 -6.20
CA LYS A 161 -8.27 10.20 -7.01
C LYS A 161 -8.51 8.87 -7.74
N LEU A 162 -9.46 8.86 -8.68
CA LEU A 162 -9.96 7.63 -9.32
C LEU A 162 -8.89 6.83 -10.07
N ILE A 163 -7.93 7.49 -10.72
CA ILE A 163 -6.83 6.80 -11.43
C ILE A 163 -5.94 6.07 -10.42
N ILE A 164 -5.59 6.73 -9.32
CA ILE A 164 -4.78 6.11 -8.26
C ILE A 164 -5.54 4.95 -7.63
N SER A 165 -6.83 5.12 -7.37
CA SER A 165 -7.69 4.07 -6.83
C SER A 165 -7.71 2.83 -7.72
N LYS A 166 -7.91 3.02 -9.04
CA LYS A 166 -7.85 1.94 -10.04
C LYS A 166 -6.51 1.20 -9.97
N LEU A 167 -5.40 1.93 -10.12
CA LEU A 167 -4.06 1.33 -10.14
C LEU A 167 -3.78 0.53 -8.87
N ALA A 168 -4.14 1.06 -7.70
CA ALA A 168 -3.92 0.37 -6.43
C ALA A 168 -4.74 -0.92 -6.30
N PHE A 169 -5.98 -0.95 -6.80
CA PHE A 169 -6.75 -2.20 -6.84
C PHE A 169 -6.21 -3.21 -7.85
N GLU A 170 -5.69 -2.76 -8.99
CA GLU A 170 -4.99 -3.62 -9.95
C GLU A 170 -3.77 -4.27 -9.31
N GLU A 171 -2.95 -3.49 -8.58
CA GLU A 171 -1.79 -4.02 -7.88
C GLU A 171 -2.14 -5.08 -6.82
N CYS A 172 -3.25 -4.89 -6.09
CA CYS A 172 -3.74 -5.93 -5.19
C CYS A 172 -4.05 -7.25 -5.93
N LEU A 173 -4.60 -7.15 -7.14
CA LEU A 173 -4.98 -8.31 -7.96
C LEU A 173 -3.78 -8.96 -8.64
N ASP A 174 -2.74 -8.19 -8.92
CA ASP A 174 -1.45 -8.70 -9.37
C ASP A 174 -0.74 -9.48 -8.24
N LEU A 175 -0.80 -8.99 -7.00
CA LEU A 175 -0.29 -9.69 -5.81
C LEU A 175 -1.15 -10.92 -5.42
N ASN A 176 -2.47 -10.80 -5.55
CA ASN A 176 -3.42 -11.89 -5.28
C ASN A 176 -4.69 -11.74 -6.13
N GLN A 177 -4.80 -12.58 -7.16
CA GLN A 177 -5.94 -12.59 -8.09
C GLN A 177 -7.28 -12.88 -7.41
N GLU A 178 -7.27 -13.51 -6.24
CA GLU A 178 -8.47 -13.85 -5.47
C GLU A 178 -8.84 -12.79 -4.42
N HIS A 179 -8.17 -11.63 -4.41
CA HIS A 179 -8.46 -10.59 -3.42
C HIS A 179 -9.81 -9.90 -3.68
N TRP A 180 -10.86 -10.47 -3.10
CA TRP A 180 -12.23 -10.13 -3.39
C TRP A 180 -12.58 -8.64 -3.17
N PRO A 181 -12.17 -7.99 -2.06
CA PRO A 181 -12.46 -6.58 -1.85
C PRO A 181 -11.88 -5.64 -2.93
N SER A 182 -10.71 -5.97 -3.50
CA SER A 182 -10.14 -5.17 -4.59
C SER A 182 -10.87 -5.37 -5.90
N LEU A 183 -11.22 -6.62 -6.23
CA LEU A 183 -11.95 -6.93 -7.47
C LEU A 183 -13.36 -6.33 -7.47
N ASP A 184 -14.11 -6.40 -6.36
CA ASP A 184 -15.44 -5.75 -6.23
C ASP A 184 -15.34 -4.22 -6.41
N ASN A 185 -14.39 -3.58 -5.73
CA ASN A 185 -14.21 -2.13 -5.87
C ASN A 185 -13.73 -1.71 -7.27
N LEU A 186 -12.86 -2.50 -7.90
CA LEU A 186 -12.41 -2.25 -9.27
C LEU A 186 -13.56 -2.35 -10.27
N ILE A 187 -14.40 -3.39 -10.18
CA ILE A 187 -15.59 -3.58 -11.04
C ILE A 187 -16.52 -2.37 -10.93
N ILE A 188 -16.84 -1.95 -9.71
CA ILE A 188 -17.77 -0.85 -9.45
C ILE A 188 -17.18 0.49 -9.92
N LEU A 189 -15.87 0.71 -9.70
CA LEU A 189 -15.16 1.88 -10.21
C LEU A 189 -15.20 1.92 -11.74
N LEU A 190 -14.82 0.84 -12.42
CA LEU A 190 -14.79 0.74 -13.89
C LEU A 190 -16.19 0.94 -14.48
N PHE A 191 -17.21 0.34 -13.89
CA PHE A 191 -18.61 0.53 -14.29
C PHE A 191 -19.03 2.00 -14.16
N ALA A 192 -18.73 2.62 -13.02
CA ALA A 192 -19.12 4.00 -12.74
C ALA A 192 -18.46 5.01 -13.67
N VAL A 193 -17.18 4.82 -14.03
CA VAL A 193 -16.46 5.70 -14.98
C VAL A 193 -16.75 5.37 -16.46
N GLY A 194 -17.54 4.33 -16.74
CA GLY A 194 -17.94 3.96 -18.10
C GLY A 194 -16.90 3.14 -18.88
N ASN A 195 -15.87 2.58 -18.22
CA ASN A 195 -14.93 1.67 -18.85
C ASN A 195 -15.50 0.24 -18.87
N TYR A 196 -16.50 0.02 -19.72
CA TYR A 196 -17.28 -1.22 -19.74
C TYR A 196 -16.49 -2.43 -20.24
N SER A 197 -15.54 -2.24 -21.16
CA SER A 197 -14.72 -3.35 -21.70
C SER A 197 -13.88 -4.01 -20.61
N GLU A 198 -13.19 -3.22 -19.79
CA GLU A 198 -12.39 -3.73 -18.66
C GLU A 198 -13.27 -4.19 -17.49
N CYS A 199 -14.40 -3.50 -17.25
CA CYS A 199 -15.40 -3.90 -16.26
C CYS A 199 -15.91 -5.33 -16.54
N LEU A 200 -16.31 -5.63 -17.78
CA LEU A 200 -16.79 -6.95 -18.19
C LEU A 200 -15.76 -8.04 -17.93
N LYS A 201 -14.48 -7.81 -18.28
CA LYS A 201 -13.40 -8.78 -18.02
C LYS A 201 -13.32 -9.15 -16.53
N ASN A 202 -13.34 -8.13 -15.66
CA ASN A 202 -13.27 -8.34 -14.21
C ASN A 202 -14.55 -8.99 -13.66
N ILE A 203 -15.74 -8.65 -14.17
CA ILE A 203 -17.00 -9.33 -13.83
C ILE A 203 -16.90 -10.82 -14.13
N PHE A 204 -16.34 -11.22 -15.28
CA PHE A 204 -16.22 -12.65 -15.60
C PHE A 204 -15.21 -13.37 -14.71
N VAL A 205 -14.10 -12.73 -14.33
CA VAL A 205 -13.18 -13.29 -13.32
C VAL A 205 -13.92 -13.52 -12.00
N ALA A 206 -14.65 -12.51 -11.54
CA ALA A 206 -15.48 -12.58 -10.34
C ALA A 206 -16.51 -13.72 -10.39
N LEU A 207 -17.26 -13.85 -11.50
CA LEU A 207 -18.31 -14.87 -11.63
C LEU A 207 -17.77 -16.30 -11.72
N LYS A 208 -16.52 -16.49 -12.14
CA LYS A 208 -15.84 -17.80 -12.06
C LYS A 208 -15.56 -18.20 -10.62
N MET A 209 -15.28 -17.23 -9.75
CA MET A 209 -15.04 -17.45 -8.33
C MET A 209 -16.35 -17.60 -7.55
N ASP A 210 -17.31 -16.73 -7.83
CA ASP A 210 -18.63 -16.69 -7.20
C ASP A 210 -19.71 -16.37 -8.23
N LYS A 211 -20.43 -17.41 -8.68
CA LYS A 211 -21.52 -17.27 -9.66
C LYS A 211 -22.72 -16.45 -9.14
N TYR A 212 -22.82 -16.22 -7.84
CA TYR A 212 -23.87 -15.43 -7.21
C TYR A 212 -23.42 -14.01 -6.84
N TYR A 213 -22.27 -13.56 -7.36
CA TYR A 213 -21.77 -12.21 -7.12
C TYR A 213 -22.74 -11.13 -7.64
N LEU A 214 -23.59 -10.64 -6.74
CA LEU A 214 -24.73 -9.78 -7.04
C LEU A 214 -24.34 -8.48 -7.74
N ASN A 215 -23.30 -7.78 -7.25
CA ASN A 215 -22.88 -6.50 -7.84
C ASN A 215 -22.43 -6.66 -9.30
N GLY A 216 -21.72 -7.74 -9.60
CA GLY A 216 -21.28 -8.07 -10.96
C GLY A 216 -22.45 -8.37 -11.87
N LEU A 217 -23.43 -9.15 -11.40
CA LEU A 217 -24.65 -9.47 -12.14
C LEU A 217 -25.48 -8.22 -12.44
N ILE A 218 -25.66 -7.32 -11.46
CA ILE A 218 -26.36 -6.04 -11.65
C ILE A 218 -25.63 -5.18 -12.68
N CYS A 219 -24.32 -5.04 -12.56
CA CYS A 219 -23.51 -4.26 -13.51
C CYS A 219 -23.58 -4.86 -14.92
N LEU A 220 -23.46 -6.18 -15.04
CA LEU A 220 -23.57 -6.93 -16.29
C LEU A 220 -24.90 -6.67 -16.99
N LYS A 221 -26.03 -6.80 -16.27
CA LYS A 221 -27.36 -6.52 -16.81
C LYS A 221 -27.50 -5.07 -17.27
N LYS A 222 -27.00 -4.11 -16.49
CA LYS A 222 -27.02 -2.68 -16.85
C LYS A 222 -26.17 -2.40 -18.11
N ILE A 223 -24.99 -3.01 -18.25
CA ILE A 223 -24.16 -2.88 -19.46
C ILE A 223 -24.91 -3.45 -20.67
N GLN A 224 -25.49 -4.64 -20.55
CA GLN A 224 -26.24 -5.29 -21.63
C GLN A 224 -27.40 -4.43 -22.14
N LEU A 225 -28.16 -3.81 -21.23
CA LEU A 225 -29.28 -2.93 -21.58
C LEU A 225 -28.84 -1.60 -22.21
N SER A 226 -27.70 -1.07 -21.80
CA SER A 226 -27.22 0.26 -22.25
C SER A 226 -26.29 0.22 -23.45
N ASN A 227 -25.55 -0.88 -23.66
CA ASN A 227 -24.45 -0.98 -24.63
C ASN A 227 -24.47 -2.35 -25.34
N PHE A 228 -25.59 -2.69 -25.98
CA PHE A 228 -25.81 -3.97 -26.66
C PHE A 228 -24.77 -4.28 -27.77
N SER A 229 -24.21 -3.26 -28.43
CA SER A 229 -23.19 -3.43 -29.48
C SER A 229 -21.81 -3.87 -28.95
N LEU A 230 -21.39 -3.35 -27.79
CA LEU A 230 -20.20 -3.80 -27.06
C LEU A 230 -20.33 -5.29 -26.69
N PHE A 231 -21.53 -5.69 -26.30
CA PHE A 231 -21.84 -7.06 -25.89
C PHE A 231 -21.74 -8.08 -27.04
N THR A 232 -21.97 -7.64 -28.29
CA THR A 232 -22.07 -8.52 -29.46
C THR A 232 -20.78 -8.60 -30.27
N ASN A 233 -19.90 -7.59 -30.20
CA ASN A 233 -18.72 -7.49 -31.05
C ASN A 233 -17.37 -7.64 -30.32
N GLU A 234 -17.26 -7.24 -29.05
CA GLU A 234 -15.98 -7.25 -28.28
C GLU A 234 -15.88 -8.39 -27.27
N ILE A 235 -16.99 -9.08 -27.02
CA ILE A 235 -17.06 -10.21 -26.11
C ILE A 235 -16.61 -11.46 -26.89
N ASP A 236 -15.30 -11.69 -26.84
CA ASP A 236 -14.56 -12.79 -27.44
C ASP A 236 -15.30 -14.15 -27.36
N ASN A 237 -15.00 -15.07 -28.28
CA ASN A 237 -15.55 -16.45 -28.27
C ASN A 237 -15.39 -17.16 -26.91
N PHE A 238 -14.37 -16.76 -26.13
CA PHE A 238 -14.12 -17.22 -24.76
C PHE A 238 -15.27 -16.92 -23.80
N ILE A 239 -15.81 -15.70 -23.85
CA ILE A 239 -16.88 -15.27 -22.94
C ILE A 239 -18.23 -15.83 -23.38
N GLN A 240 -18.50 -16.04 -24.69
CA GLN A 240 -19.80 -16.58 -25.13
C GLN A 240 -20.13 -17.96 -24.56
N THR A 241 -19.14 -18.78 -24.22
CA THR A 241 -19.36 -20.13 -23.70
C THR A 241 -19.66 -20.09 -22.20
N GLU A 242 -18.86 -19.36 -21.41
CA GLU A 242 -19.05 -19.21 -19.96
C GLU A 242 -20.24 -18.30 -19.62
N TYR A 243 -20.45 -17.23 -20.40
CA TYR A 243 -21.58 -16.31 -20.25
C TYR A 243 -22.93 -16.98 -20.48
N LYS A 244 -23.02 -17.96 -21.40
CA LYS A 244 -24.29 -18.65 -21.65
C LYS A 244 -24.80 -19.40 -20.43
N GLU A 245 -23.91 -19.98 -19.64
CA GLU A 245 -24.29 -20.69 -18.41
C GLU A 245 -24.72 -19.71 -17.32
N CYS A 246 -23.96 -18.62 -17.10
CA CYS A 246 -24.33 -17.60 -16.13
C CYS A 246 -25.63 -16.86 -16.50
N ALA A 247 -25.80 -16.50 -17.78
CA ALA A 247 -26.94 -15.70 -18.30
C ALA A 247 -28.31 -16.35 -18.06
N LEU A 248 -28.37 -17.69 -17.97
CA LEU A 248 -29.62 -18.42 -17.77
C LEU A 248 -30.21 -18.24 -16.37
N GLU A 249 -29.39 -17.92 -15.37
CA GLU A 249 -29.81 -17.77 -13.97
C GLU A 249 -29.81 -16.29 -13.50
N VAL A 250 -29.31 -15.34 -14.31
CA VAL A 250 -29.14 -13.94 -13.87
C VAL A 250 -30.46 -13.29 -13.45
N ASP A 251 -31.52 -13.45 -14.25
CA ASP A 251 -32.80 -12.82 -13.95
C ASP A 251 -33.42 -13.42 -12.68
N ASP A 252 -33.31 -14.74 -12.49
CA ASP A 252 -33.78 -15.42 -11.27
C ASP A 252 -33.00 -15.00 -10.01
N ILE A 253 -31.67 -14.82 -10.14
CA ILE A 253 -30.81 -14.37 -9.03
C ILE A 253 -31.10 -12.92 -8.68
N LEU A 254 -31.30 -12.06 -9.68
CA LEU A 254 -31.63 -10.65 -9.48
C LEU A 254 -33.02 -10.47 -8.87
N ASP A 255 -34.00 -11.27 -9.26
CA ASP A 255 -35.36 -11.25 -8.70
C ASP A 255 -35.39 -11.68 -7.21
N GLN A 256 -34.39 -12.45 -6.77
CA GLN A 256 -34.23 -12.88 -5.38
C GLN A 256 -33.40 -11.92 -4.53
N ALA A 257 -32.79 -10.88 -5.12
CA ALA A 257 -31.96 -9.94 -4.39
C ALA A 257 -32.80 -8.94 -3.59
N ASP A 258 -32.48 -8.77 -2.31
CA ASP A 258 -33.14 -7.78 -1.46
C ASP A 258 -32.83 -6.33 -1.91
N GLU A 259 -33.83 -5.44 -1.80
CA GLU A 259 -33.74 -4.03 -2.22
C GLU A 259 -32.57 -3.28 -1.58
N GLU A 260 -32.21 -3.61 -0.34
CA GLU A 260 -31.11 -2.96 0.40
C GLU A 260 -29.75 -3.11 -0.29
N ASN A 261 -29.42 -4.33 -0.76
CA ASN A 261 -28.17 -4.59 -1.46
C ASN A 261 -28.08 -3.80 -2.78
N TYR A 262 -29.22 -3.68 -3.46
CA TYR A 262 -29.31 -2.91 -4.69
C TYR A 262 -29.09 -1.41 -4.41
N ASP A 263 -29.73 -0.85 -3.39
CA ASP A 263 -29.57 0.55 -3.01
C ASP A 263 -28.14 0.88 -2.59
N GLU A 264 -27.46 0.02 -1.83
CA GLU A 264 -26.06 0.20 -1.47
C GLU A 264 -25.18 0.30 -2.73
N LEU A 265 -25.34 -0.62 -3.68
CA LEU A 265 -24.60 -0.60 -4.94
C LEU A 265 -24.88 0.67 -5.75
N ILE A 266 -26.15 1.06 -5.88
CA ILE A 266 -26.53 2.28 -6.62
C ILE A 266 -25.92 3.52 -5.97
N ASN A 267 -25.86 3.58 -4.64
CA ASN A 267 -25.21 4.66 -3.91
C ASN A 267 -23.70 4.69 -4.18
N ARG A 268 -23.02 3.54 -4.13
CA ARG A 268 -21.58 3.42 -4.47
C ARG A 268 -21.31 3.88 -5.91
N ILE A 269 -22.09 3.41 -6.87
CA ILE A 269 -21.96 3.80 -8.29
C ILE A 269 -22.18 5.30 -8.46
N SER A 270 -23.22 5.85 -7.84
CA SER A 270 -23.58 7.27 -7.95
C SER A 270 -22.51 8.17 -7.35
N PHE A 271 -21.94 7.78 -6.20
CA PHE A 271 -20.81 8.47 -5.58
C PHE A 271 -19.61 8.56 -6.54
N ILE A 272 -19.19 7.43 -7.13
CA ILE A 272 -18.04 7.40 -8.04
C ILE A 272 -18.32 8.17 -9.34
N LYS A 273 -19.54 8.10 -9.87
CA LYS A 273 -19.97 8.88 -11.04
C LYS A 273 -19.85 10.40 -10.80
N ASN A 274 -20.24 10.86 -9.62
CA ASN A 274 -20.12 12.27 -9.26
C ASN A 274 -18.64 12.69 -9.20
N LEU A 275 -17.78 11.90 -8.54
CA LEU A 275 -16.33 12.14 -8.53
C LEU A 275 -15.73 12.17 -9.93
N HIS A 276 -16.16 11.25 -10.80
CA HIS A 276 -15.69 11.20 -12.19
C HIS A 276 -16.10 12.46 -12.96
N HIS A 277 -17.34 12.91 -12.81
CA HIS A 277 -17.83 14.13 -13.44
C HIS A 277 -17.04 15.37 -12.99
N GLU A 278 -16.78 15.49 -11.68
CA GLU A 278 -15.95 16.56 -11.11
C GLU A 278 -14.52 16.53 -11.67
N ASN A 279 -13.88 15.35 -11.70
CA ASN A 279 -12.54 15.21 -12.26
C ASN A 279 -12.48 15.61 -13.73
N VAL A 280 -13.44 15.18 -14.56
CA VAL A 280 -13.51 15.54 -15.98
C VAL A 280 -13.68 17.06 -16.14
N LYS A 281 -14.49 17.70 -15.29
CA LYS A 281 -14.67 19.15 -15.30
C LYS A 281 -13.36 19.87 -14.96
N ILE A 282 -12.68 19.47 -13.88
CA ILE A 282 -11.40 20.06 -13.47
C ILE A 282 -10.33 19.89 -14.57
N ILE A 283 -10.24 18.71 -15.20
CA ILE A 283 -9.28 18.47 -16.28
C ILE A 283 -9.55 19.40 -17.47
N LYS A 284 -10.82 19.59 -17.85
CA LYS A 284 -11.20 20.50 -18.93
C LYS A 284 -10.85 21.96 -18.61
N GLU A 285 -11.00 22.38 -17.35
CA GLU A 285 -10.72 23.75 -16.92
C GLU A 285 -9.22 24.03 -16.74
N THR A 286 -8.47 23.06 -16.22
CA THR A 286 -7.07 23.26 -15.81
C THR A 286 -6.04 22.71 -16.80
N GLN A 287 -6.44 21.84 -17.73
CA GLN A 287 -5.56 21.06 -18.61
C GLN A 287 -4.48 20.25 -17.87
N LYS A 288 -4.67 20.00 -16.56
CA LYS A 288 -3.74 19.23 -15.73
C LYS A 288 -4.38 17.92 -15.33
N ILE A 289 -3.61 16.85 -15.43
CA ILE A 289 -3.90 15.56 -14.83
C ILE A 289 -3.03 15.44 -13.57
N ASP A 290 -3.48 14.70 -12.56
CA ASP A 290 -2.69 14.36 -11.37
C ASP A 290 -1.51 13.43 -11.74
N ASP A 291 -0.53 13.96 -12.49
CA ASP A 291 0.50 13.15 -13.13
C ASP A 291 1.60 12.69 -12.17
N GLU A 292 2.00 13.53 -11.20
CA GLU A 292 3.16 13.24 -10.36
C GLU A 292 2.95 12.03 -9.42
N LEU A 293 1.77 11.97 -8.78
CA LEU A 293 1.39 10.84 -7.93
C LEU A 293 1.19 9.55 -8.75
N VAL A 294 0.57 9.66 -9.92
CA VAL A 294 0.36 8.51 -10.82
C VAL A 294 1.70 7.95 -11.31
N VAL A 295 2.64 8.82 -11.69
CA VAL A 295 4.00 8.43 -12.07
C VAL A 295 4.73 7.75 -10.91
N SER A 296 4.65 8.32 -9.71
CA SER A 296 5.29 7.73 -8.53
C SER A 296 4.72 6.34 -8.20
N ILE A 297 3.42 6.13 -8.37
CA ILE A 297 2.78 4.85 -8.09
C ILE A 297 3.17 3.82 -9.15
N LYS A 298 3.10 4.17 -10.44
CA LYS A 298 3.54 3.28 -11.52
C LYS A 298 5.02 2.90 -11.43
N ALA A 299 5.87 3.80 -10.95
CA ALA A 299 7.29 3.49 -10.73
C ALA A 299 7.51 2.45 -9.62
N ASN A 300 6.59 2.32 -8.68
CA ASN A 300 6.66 1.33 -7.60
C ASN A 300 6.08 -0.03 -8.02
N MET A 301 5.10 -0.05 -8.93
CA MET A 301 4.45 -1.26 -9.46
C MET A 301 5.36 -2.06 -10.42
N ASN A 302 6.33 -1.42 -11.07
CA ASN A 302 7.25 -2.07 -12.02
C ASN A 302 8.49 -2.70 -11.35
N ARG A 303 8.39 -3.22 -10.13
CA ARG A 303 9.55 -3.75 -9.37
C ARG A 303 9.47 -5.26 -9.15
#